data_AF-A0A3D0ZXC7-F1
#
_entry.id   AF-A0A3D0ZXC7-F1
#
_cell.length_a   1.000
_cell.length_b   1.000
_cell.length_c   1.000
_cell.angle_alpha   90.00
_cell.angle_beta   90.00
_cell.angle_gamma   90.00
#
_symmetry.space_group_name_H-M   'P 1'
#
loop_
_entity.id
_entity.type
_entity.pdbx_description
1 polymer ?
#
loop_
_entity_poly.entity_id
_entity_poly.type
_entity_poly.pdbx_seq_one_letter_code
_entity_poly.pdbx_strand_id
1 'polypeptide(L)'
;MTLDTFRQEVRDFIDTHCPQSMRNRVVNIENSHEVYDTDDARLWLHAAAERGWTAPTWPKEFGGGGLTYEEGQIFQQEMANLKALPPSAGMGLAMIGPTLLEYGTE
;
A
#
# COMPACT_ATOMS: atom_id res chain seq x y z
N MET A 1 16.51 10.20 -5.67
CA MET A 1 16.20 8.88 -6.28
C MET A 1 15.42 9.16 -7.56
N THR A 2 15.61 8.39 -8.63
CA THR A 2 14.75 8.52 -9.82
C THR A 2 13.44 7.76 -9.60
N LEU A 3 12.37 8.15 -10.31
CA LEU A 3 11.08 7.46 -10.23
C LEU A 3 11.18 5.98 -10.63
N ASP A 4 12.01 5.64 -11.61
CA ASP A 4 12.26 4.23 -11.99
C ASP A 4 12.94 3.42 -10.88
N THR A 5 13.91 4.02 -10.18
CA THR A 5 14.58 3.36 -9.06
C THR A 5 13.58 3.14 -7.91
N PHE A 6 12.74 4.14 -7.64
CA PHE A 6 11.70 4.02 -6.63
C PHE A 6 10.68 2.94 -6.97
N ARG A 7 10.26 2.85 -8.23
CA ARG A 7 9.36 1.79 -8.70
C ARG A 7 9.94 0.41 -8.41
N GLN A 8 11.21 0.20 -8.73
CA GLN A 8 11.88 -1.06 -8.44
C GLN A 8 11.94 -1.34 -6.94
N GLU A 9 12.26 -0.32 -6.13
CA GLU A 9 12.29 -0.45 -4.67
C GLU A 9 10.93 -0.87 -4.09
N VAL A 10 9.84 -0.25 -4.55
CA VAL A 10 8.49 -0.60 -4.12
C VAL A 10 8.16 -2.04 -4.50
N ARG A 11 8.48 -2.43 -5.74
CA ARG A 11 8.24 -3.79 -6.22
C ARG A 11 8.97 -4.83 -5.38
N ASP A 12 10.26 -4.61 -5.14
CA ASP A 12 11.10 -5.51 -4.35
C ASP A 12 10.60 -5.59 -2.90
N PHE A 13 10.15 -4.46 -2.34
CA PHE A 13 9.57 -4.43 -1.01
C PHE A 13 8.28 -5.27 -0.92
N ILE A 14 7.35 -5.08 -1.85
CA ILE A 14 6.09 -5.85 -1.87
C ILE A 14 6.39 -7.33 -2.08
N ASP A 15 7.30 -7.70 -2.99
CA ASP A 15 7.71 -9.09 -3.22
C ASP A 15 8.41 -9.75 -2.04
N THR A 16 9.16 -8.98 -1.25
CA THR A 16 9.85 -9.51 -0.08
C THR A 16 8.93 -9.63 1.13
N HIS A 17 8.03 -8.66 1.34
CA HIS A 17 7.34 -8.47 2.61
C HIS A 17 5.83 -8.72 2.58
N CYS A 18 5.17 -8.64 1.42
CA CYS A 18 3.73 -8.86 1.32
C CYS A 18 3.42 -10.37 1.20
N PRO A 19 2.82 -11.01 2.23
CA PRO A 19 2.52 -12.43 2.19
C PRO A 19 1.50 -12.76 1.09
N GLN A 20 1.56 -13.98 0.56
CA GLN A 20 0.66 -14.38 -0.52
C GLN A 20 -0.82 -14.38 -0.11
N SER A 21 -1.10 -14.62 1.17
CA SER A 21 -2.45 -14.50 1.75
C SER A 21 -3.01 -13.08 1.70
N MET A 22 -2.14 -12.07 1.62
CA MET A 22 -2.48 -10.66 1.47
C MET A 22 -2.46 -10.21 0.00
N ARG A 23 -2.48 -11.14 -0.96
CA ARG A 23 -2.59 -10.84 -2.40
C ARG A 23 -3.84 -11.45 -3.02
N ASN A 24 -4.25 -10.92 -4.17
CA ASN A 24 -5.33 -11.47 -5.01
C ASN A 24 -6.68 -11.63 -4.29
N ARG A 25 -7.01 -10.74 -3.36
CA ARG A 25 -8.27 -10.78 -2.61
C ARG A 25 -9.10 -9.54 -2.87
N VAL A 26 -10.42 -9.71 -2.79
CA VAL A 26 -11.35 -8.59 -2.71
C VAL A 26 -11.74 -8.45 -1.24
N VAL A 27 -11.51 -7.26 -0.69
CA VAL A 27 -11.86 -6.95 0.69
C VAL A 27 -12.96 -5.91 0.67
N ASN A 28 -14.08 -6.26 1.29
CA ASN A 28 -15.18 -5.36 1.57
C ASN A 28 -15.09 -4.92 3.04
N ILE A 29 -15.78 -3.84 3.39
CA ILE A 29 -15.78 -3.35 4.77
C ILE A 29 -16.27 -4.43 5.75
N GLU A 30 -17.30 -5.17 5.36
CA GLU A 30 -17.94 -6.20 6.19
C GLU A 30 -17.02 -7.38 6.54
N ASN A 31 -16.13 -7.78 5.62
CA ASN A 31 -15.21 -8.91 5.82
C ASN A 31 -13.76 -8.49 6.07
N SER A 32 -13.50 -7.18 6.23
CA SER A 32 -12.15 -6.65 6.46
C SER A 32 -11.48 -7.27 7.69
N HIS A 33 -12.22 -7.46 8.78
CA HIS A 33 -11.71 -8.05 10.01
C HIS A 33 -11.12 -9.47 9.79
N GLU A 34 -11.77 -10.30 8.98
CA GLU A 34 -11.29 -11.67 8.68
C GLU A 34 -9.97 -11.68 7.90
N VAL A 35 -9.75 -10.65 7.09
CA VAL A 35 -8.53 -10.54 6.26
C VAL A 35 -7.38 -9.94 7.06
N TYR A 36 -7.66 -8.93 7.88
CA TYR A 36 -6.64 -8.19 8.61
C TYR A 36 -6.33 -8.73 10.02
N ASP A 37 -7.12 -9.67 10.56
CA ASP A 37 -6.86 -10.34 11.84
C ASP A 37 -6.10 -11.67 11.68
N THR A 38 -5.10 -11.68 10.79
CA THR A 38 -4.20 -12.83 10.57
C THR A 38 -2.77 -12.46 10.90
N ASP A 39 -1.93 -13.44 11.25
CA ASP A 39 -0.52 -13.18 11.52
C ASP A 39 0.21 -12.64 10.28
N ASP A 40 -0.16 -13.13 9.09
CA ASP A 40 0.36 -12.60 7.82
C ASP A 40 -0.03 -11.12 7.61
N ALA A 41 -1.28 -10.74 7.89
CA ALA A 41 -1.69 -9.35 7.81
C ALA A 41 -0.94 -8.46 8.80
N ARG A 42 -0.69 -8.97 10.02
CA ARG A 42 0.10 -8.26 11.04
C ARG A 42 1.56 -8.11 10.64
N LEU A 43 2.16 -9.14 10.04
CA LEU A 43 3.51 -9.08 9.48
C LEU A 43 3.60 -8.03 8.36
N TRP A 44 2.61 -8.01 7.47
CA TRP A 44 2.54 -7.03 6.39
C TRP A 44 2.39 -5.60 6.91
N LEU A 45 1.51 -5.41 7.89
CA LEU A 45 1.32 -4.13 8.58
C LEU A 45 2.63 -3.65 9.23
N HIS A 46 3.33 -4.53 9.94
CA HIS A 46 4.58 -4.20 10.61
C HIS A 46 5.66 -3.75 9.61
N ALA A 47 5.86 -4.52 8.53
CA ALA A 47 6.84 -4.19 7.51
C ALA A 47 6.55 -2.82 6.86
N ALA A 48 5.27 -2.53 6.57
CA ALA A 48 4.88 -1.24 6.03
C ALA A 48 5.03 -0.10 7.04
N ALA A 49 4.72 -0.35 8.32
CA ALA A 49 4.84 0.65 9.38
C ALA A 49 6.30 1.06 9.62
N GLU A 50 7.25 0.11 9.55
CA GLU A 50 8.69 0.39 9.66
C GLU A 50 9.19 1.36 8.58
N ARG A 51 8.56 1.37 7.40
CA ARG A 51 8.85 2.31 6.31
C ARG A 51 7.97 3.55 6.29
N GLY A 52 6.96 3.64 7.16
CA GLY A 52 5.92 4.68 7.12
C GLY A 52 4.93 4.53 5.96
N TRP A 53 4.91 3.38 5.28
CA TRP A 53 4.09 3.12 4.09
C TRP A 53 2.65 2.68 4.40
N THR A 54 2.28 2.65 5.69
CA THR A 54 0.87 2.65 6.12
C THR A 54 0.18 3.98 5.82
N ALA A 55 0.95 5.07 5.77
CA ALA A 55 0.50 6.40 5.37
C ALA A 55 1.58 7.03 4.45
N PRO A 56 1.72 6.54 3.21
CA PRO A 56 2.90 6.79 2.38
C PRO A 56 3.12 8.27 2.08
N THR A 57 2.06 9.05 1.85
CA THR A 57 2.13 10.48 1.49
C THR A 57 2.08 11.42 2.68
N TRP A 58 1.85 10.91 3.90
CA TRP A 58 1.83 11.76 5.09
C TRP A 58 3.24 12.28 5.40
N PRO A 59 3.38 13.52 5.88
CA PRO A 59 4.68 14.04 6.29
C PRO A 59 5.34 13.16 7.36
N LYS A 60 6.66 13.04 7.30
CA LYS A 60 7.45 12.22 8.25
C LYS A 60 7.30 12.69 9.69
N GLU A 61 7.08 13.99 9.92
CA GLU A 61 6.83 14.56 11.26
C GLU A 61 5.56 13.99 11.93
N PHE A 62 4.62 13.47 11.14
CA PHE A 62 3.41 12.80 11.61
C PHE A 62 3.49 11.27 11.52
N GLY A 63 4.69 10.72 11.31
CA GLY A 63 4.92 9.26 11.21
C GLY A 63 4.57 8.64 9.86
N GLY A 64 4.39 9.45 8.82
CA GLY A 64 4.15 8.99 7.44
C GLY A 64 5.43 8.71 6.64
N GLY A 65 5.26 8.16 5.44
CA GLY A 65 6.35 7.83 4.53
C GLY A 65 7.03 9.05 3.89
N GLY A 66 6.32 10.19 3.83
CA GLY A 66 6.80 11.42 3.21
C GLY A 66 7.03 11.31 1.70
N LEU A 67 6.33 10.38 1.03
CA LEU A 67 6.40 10.24 -0.42
C LEU A 67 5.82 11.46 -1.13
N THR A 68 6.43 11.85 -2.25
CA THR A 68 5.85 12.85 -3.15
C THR A 68 4.55 12.32 -3.79
N TYR A 69 3.84 13.19 -4.51
CA TYR A 69 2.65 12.78 -5.25
C TYR A 69 2.97 11.69 -6.29
N GLU A 70 4.04 11.85 -7.06
CA GLU A 70 4.49 10.91 -8.09
C GLU A 70 4.94 9.57 -7.48
N GLU A 71 5.68 9.62 -6.37
CA GLU A 71 6.05 8.42 -5.63
C GLU A 71 4.80 7.71 -5.06
N GLY A 72 3.83 8.47 -4.53
CA GLY A 72 2.54 7.93 -4.11
C GLY A 72 1.80 7.21 -5.24
N GLN A 73 1.80 7.77 -6.45
CA GLN A 73 1.20 7.16 -7.64
C GLN A 73 1.91 5.87 -8.05
N ILE A 74 3.25 5.86 -8.03
CA ILE A 74 4.04 4.65 -8.33
C ILE A 74 3.76 3.56 -7.30
N PHE A 75 3.73 3.92 -6.02
CA PHE A 75 3.43 2.96 -4.94
C PHE A 75 2.09 2.26 -5.17
N GLN A 76 1.06 3.01 -5.57
CA GLN A 76 -0.26 2.48 -5.88
C GLN A 76 -0.27 1.57 -7.09
N GLN A 77 0.40 1.97 -8.17
CA GLN A 77 0.52 1.17 -9.39
C GLN A 77 1.17 -0.18 -9.10
N GLU A 78 2.26 -0.21 -8.32
CA GLU A 78 2.93 -1.47 -7.99
C GLU A 78 2.11 -2.35 -7.06
N MET A 79 1.42 -1.77 -6.07
CA MET A 79 0.46 -2.51 -5.23
C MET A 79 -0.64 -3.17 -6.09
N ALA A 80 -1.18 -2.44 -7.06
CA ALA A 80 -2.18 -2.97 -8.00
C ALA A 80 -1.59 -4.04 -8.94
N ASN A 81 -0.41 -3.81 -9.51
CA ASN A 81 0.28 -4.73 -10.41
C ASN A 81 0.57 -6.07 -9.73
N LEU A 82 1.01 -6.03 -8.47
CA LEU A 82 1.30 -7.21 -7.66
C LEU A 82 0.06 -7.75 -6.93
N LYS A 83 -1.09 -7.09 -7.11
CA LYS A 83 -2.38 -7.42 -6.50
C LYS A 83 -2.28 -7.54 -4.98
N ALA A 84 -1.43 -6.72 -4.37
CA ALA A 84 -1.23 -6.66 -2.93
C ALA A 84 -2.35 -5.86 -2.28
N LEU A 85 -2.88 -6.39 -1.18
CA LEU A 85 -3.80 -5.65 -0.34
C LEU A 85 -3.04 -4.56 0.43
N PRO A 86 -3.71 -3.43 0.73
CA PRO A 86 -3.16 -2.43 1.64
C PRO A 86 -2.68 -3.07 2.95
N PRO A 87 -1.63 -2.55 3.61
CA PRO A 87 -1.17 -3.08 4.89
C PRO A 87 -2.15 -2.86 6.04
N SER A 88 -3.11 -1.95 5.87
CA SER A 88 -4.17 -1.69 6.85
C SER A 88 -5.50 -1.35 6.18
N ALA A 89 -6.60 -1.70 6.83
CA ALA A 89 -7.97 -1.35 6.40
C ALA A 89 -8.35 0.12 6.69
N GLY A 90 -7.44 0.92 7.25
CA GLY A 90 -7.72 2.29 7.70
C GLY A 90 -8.08 3.25 6.56
N MET A 91 -8.99 4.19 6.84
CA MET A 91 -9.52 5.18 5.88
C MET A 91 -8.46 5.95 5.07
N GLY A 92 -7.24 6.12 5.57
CA GLY A 92 -6.14 6.80 4.86
C GLY A 92 -5.68 6.11 3.57
N LEU A 93 -5.87 4.78 3.46
CA LEU A 93 -5.52 3.99 2.27
C LEU A 93 -6.75 3.62 1.43
N ALA A 94 -7.92 3.50 2.05
CA ALA A 94 -9.18 3.22 1.34
C ALA A 94 -9.58 4.34 0.35
N MET A 95 -9.17 5.58 0.59
CA MET A 95 -9.42 6.70 -0.33
C MET A 95 -8.51 6.72 -1.57
N ILE A 96 -7.48 5.87 -1.61
CA ILE A 96 -6.51 5.83 -2.70
C ILE A 96 -6.96 4.89 -3.84
N GLY A 97 -7.70 3.83 -3.53
CA GLY A 97 -8.23 2.90 -4.54
C GLY A 97 -9.23 3.52 -5.52
N PRO A 98 -10.19 4.36 -5.07
CA PRO A 98 -11.17 4.98 -5.97
C PRO A 98 -10.65 6.23 -6.71
N THR A 99 -9.65 6.95 -6.17
CA THR A 99 -9.16 8.19 -6.82
C THR A 99 -8.40 7.93 -8.12
N LEU A 100 -7.75 6.78 -8.26
CA LEU A 100 -7.13 6.37 -9.54
C LEU A 100 -8.16 5.94 -10.60
N LEU A 101 -9.34 5.46 -10.20
CA LEU A 101 -10.46 5.18 -11.12
C LEU A 101 -11.17 6.45 -11.58
N GLU A 102 -11.06 7.55 -10.83
CA GLU A 102 -11.72 8.83 -11.13
C GLU A 102 -10.82 9.82 -11.90
N TYR A 103 -9.48 9.67 -11.85
CA TYR A 103 -8.53 10.50 -12.62
C TYR A 103 -7.81 9.77 -13.77
N GLY A 104 -8.22 8.55 -14.11
CA GLY A 104 -7.74 7.80 -15.28
C GLY A 104 -8.34 8.30 -16.60
N THR A 105 -8.31 9.61 -16.87
CA THR A 105 -8.53 10.16 -18.21
C THR A 105 -7.61 11.35 -18.44
N GLU A 106 -6.43 11.08 -18.98
CA GLU A 106 -5.86 11.68 -20.19
C GLU A 106 -4.72 10.79 -20.73
#